data_AF-A0A379X3Z5-F1
#
_entry.id   AF-A0A379X3Z5-F1
#
_cell.length_a   1.000
_cell.length_b   1.000
_cell.length_c   1.000
_cell.angle_alpha   90.00
_cell.angle_beta   90.00
_cell.angle_gamma   90.00
#
_symmetry.space_group_name_H-M   'P 1'
#
loop_
_entity.id
_entity.type
_entity.pdbx_description
1 polymer ?
#
loop_
_entity_poly.entity_id
_entity_poly.type
_entity_poly.pdbx_seq_one_letter_code
_entity_poly.pdbx_strand_id
1 'polypeptide(L)'
;MESNDVDPAKIQTEVFRLPSTCFAEENGSIVNSGRWLQWHWKGADAPGIAMTDGEILAGIFLRLRKMYSEQGGANPETGAEYDLELHQTIRTRL
;
A
#
# COMPACT_ATOMS: atom_id res chain seq x y z
N MET A 1 1.37 -0.98 36.69
CA MET A 1 1.78 -1.71 35.48
C MET A 1 2.68 -0.75 34.72
N GLU A 2 3.99 -0.95 34.79
CA GLU A 2 4.91 -0.16 33.97
C GLU A 2 4.72 -0.60 32.51
N SER A 3 4.17 0.31 31.71
CA SER A 3 3.86 0.03 30.32
C SER A 3 5.16 0.06 29.51
N ASN A 4 5.63 -1.14 29.11
CA ASN A 4 6.76 -1.41 28.21
C ASN A 4 8.14 -0.92 28.69
N ASP A 5 8.84 -1.75 29.47
CA ASP A 5 10.23 -1.54 29.93
C ASP A 5 11.24 -2.00 28.85
N VAL A 6 11.67 -1.07 27.99
CA VAL A 6 12.63 -1.32 26.89
C VAL A 6 13.68 -0.21 26.79
N ASP A 7 14.87 -0.56 26.28
CA ASP A 7 15.99 0.36 26.05
C ASP A 7 16.11 0.69 24.54
N PRO A 8 15.71 1.90 24.10
CA PRO A 8 15.72 2.27 22.69
C PRO A 8 17.12 2.22 22.05
N ALA A 9 18.20 2.40 22.81
CA ALA A 9 19.56 2.41 22.27
C ALA A 9 20.01 1.03 21.75
N LYS A 10 19.34 -0.04 22.19
CA LYS A 10 19.63 -1.42 21.76
C LYS A 10 18.78 -1.87 20.56
N ILE A 11 17.83 -1.05 20.11
CA ILE A 11 16.88 -1.40 19.05
C ILE A 11 17.33 -0.77 17.74
N GLN A 12 17.67 -1.61 16.76
CA GLN A 12 18.13 -1.16 15.42
C GLN A 12 16.99 -1.05 14.40
N THR A 13 15.75 -1.32 14.79
CA THR A 13 14.61 -1.29 13.88
C THR A 13 14.32 0.12 13.40
N GLU A 14 14.35 0.34 12.09
CA GLU A 14 13.82 1.55 11.49
C GLU A 14 12.29 1.45 11.40
N VAL A 15 11.57 2.43 11.94
CA VAL A 15 10.10 2.42 12.03
C VAL A 15 9.53 3.60 11.26
N PHE A 16 8.74 3.30 10.23
CA PHE A 16 7.92 4.27 9.52
C PHE A 16 6.48 4.14 9.98
N ARG A 17 5.86 5.27 10.36
CA ARG A 17 4.44 5.33 10.70
C ARG A 17 3.73 6.23 9.70
N LEU A 18 2.96 5.63 8.82
CA LEU A 18 2.24 6.31 7.74
C LEU A 18 0.77 6.51 8.17
N PRO A 19 0.25 7.75 8.20
CA PRO A 19 -1.14 7.99 8.57
C PRO A 19 -2.10 7.62 7.43
N SER A 20 -3.06 6.74 7.70
CA SER A 20 -4.10 6.33 6.75
C SER A 20 -5.47 6.91 7.09
N THR A 21 -6.43 6.79 6.16
CA THR A 21 -7.84 7.11 6.35
C THR A 21 -8.53 6.17 7.34
N CYS A 22 -9.61 6.65 7.97
CA CYS A 22 -10.57 5.79 8.68
C CYS A 22 -11.81 5.49 7.82
N PHE A 23 -12.69 4.59 8.32
CA PHE A 23 -13.87 4.12 7.57
C PHE A 23 -14.80 5.24 7.06
N ALA A 24 -14.83 6.40 7.74
CA ALA A 24 -15.68 7.53 7.38
C ALA A 24 -15.08 8.43 6.29
N GLU A 25 -13.83 8.20 5.90
CA GLU A 25 -13.05 9.09 5.04
C GLU A 25 -12.86 8.54 3.61
N GLU A 26 -13.44 7.37 3.33
CA GLU A 26 -13.36 6.70 2.03
C GLU A 26 -14.68 6.07 1.60
N ASN A 27 -14.79 5.77 0.30
CA ASN A 27 -15.87 4.96 -0.26
C ASN A 27 -15.34 3.55 -0.46
N GLY A 28 -16.15 2.55 -0.16
CA GLY A 28 -15.71 1.18 -0.30
C GLY A 28 -16.78 0.17 0.07
N SER A 29 -16.39 -1.09 0.02
CA SER A 29 -17.25 -2.20 0.43
C SER A 29 -16.60 -3.00 1.55
N ILE A 30 -17.39 -3.34 2.57
CA ILE A 30 -16.98 -4.28 3.62
C ILE A 30 -17.88 -5.52 3.58
N VAL A 31 -17.27 -6.69 3.84
CA VAL A 31 -17.99 -7.98 3.88
C VAL A 31 -18.13 -8.43 5.32
N ASN A 32 -19.37 -8.48 5.83
CA ASN A 32 -19.63 -8.93 7.19
C ASN A 32 -19.63 -10.47 7.30
N SER A 33 -19.81 -11.00 8.51
CA SER A 33 -19.91 -12.45 8.77
C SER A 33 -21.07 -13.14 8.03
N GLY A 34 -22.12 -12.38 7.66
CA GLY A 34 -23.21 -12.83 6.80
C GLY A 34 -22.85 -12.89 5.30
N ARG A 35 -21.61 -12.54 4.94
CA ARG A 35 -21.11 -12.41 3.56
C ARG A 35 -21.84 -11.35 2.73
N TRP A 36 -22.41 -10.33 3.38
CA TRP A 36 -23.04 -9.22 2.67
C TRP A 36 -21.98 -8.22 2.22
N LEU A 37 -21.90 -7.97 0.91
CA LEU A 37 -21.14 -6.85 0.37
C LEU A 37 -21.91 -5.56 0.65
N GLN A 38 -21.45 -4.80 1.63
CA GLN A 38 -22.08 -3.55 2.04
C GLN A 38 -21.23 -2.38 1.57
N TRP A 39 -21.83 -1.53 0.72
CA TRP A 39 -21.20 -0.30 0.26
C TRP A 39 -21.38 0.82 1.30
N HIS A 40 -20.34 1.63 1.50
CA HIS A 40 -20.42 2.86 2.27
C HIS A 40 -19.87 4.04 1.47
N TRP A 41 -20.28 5.25 1.88
CA TRP A 41 -19.88 6.50 1.28
C TRP A 41 -19.00 7.31 2.23
N LYS A 42 -18.09 8.08 1.65
CA LYS A 42 -17.21 9.03 2.31
C LYS A 42 -18.04 10.15 2.95
N GLY A 43 -17.80 10.40 4.23
CA GLY A 43 -18.44 11.46 5.00
C GLY A 43 -17.60 12.73 5.17
N ALA A 44 -16.27 12.62 5.22
CA ALA A 44 -15.35 13.74 5.38
C ALA A 44 -13.98 13.45 4.73
N ASP A 45 -13.16 14.49 4.55
CA ASP A 45 -11.77 14.34 4.18
C ASP A 45 -10.90 13.89 5.36
N ALA A 46 -9.79 13.21 5.05
CA ALA A 46 -8.85 12.72 6.03
C ALA A 46 -8.16 13.87 6.78
N PRO A 47 -7.81 13.70 8.07
CA PRO A 47 -7.15 14.74 8.84
C PRO A 47 -5.68 14.92 8.42
N GLY A 48 -5.24 16.17 8.28
CA GLY A 48 -3.84 16.52 8.07
C GLY A 48 -3.29 16.00 6.74
N ILE A 49 -2.31 15.10 6.81
CA ILE A 49 -1.62 14.50 5.65
C ILE A 49 -1.96 13.01 5.47
N ALA A 50 -3.02 12.53 6.11
CA ALA A 50 -3.47 11.16 5.97
C ALA A 50 -3.93 10.89 4.53
N MET A 51 -3.64 9.68 4.03
CA MET A 51 -3.97 9.23 2.67
C MET A 51 -4.74 7.92 2.74
N THR A 52 -5.46 7.57 1.68
CA THR A 52 -6.10 6.25 1.63
C THR A 52 -5.06 5.12 1.61
N ASP A 53 -5.39 3.95 2.16
CA ASP A 53 -4.48 2.80 2.13
C ASP A 53 -4.02 2.46 0.70
N GLY A 54 -4.94 2.62 -0.27
CA GLY A 54 -4.65 2.43 -1.69
C GLY A 54 -3.59 3.40 -2.22
N GLU A 55 -3.66 4.68 -1.86
CA GLU A 55 -2.66 5.68 -2.26
C GLU A 55 -1.29 5.43 -1.64
N ILE A 56 -1.26 5.05 -0.35
CA ILE A 56 -0.01 4.72 0.34
C ILE A 56 0.69 3.54 -0.35
N LEU A 57 -0.05 2.45 -0.59
CA LEU A 57 0.49 1.26 -1.25
C LEU A 57 0.90 1.55 -2.70
N ALA A 58 0.08 2.30 -3.45
CA ALA A 58 0.40 2.69 -4.82
C ALA A 58 1.67 3.56 -4.88
N GLY A 59 1.85 4.51 -3.97
CA GLY A 59 3.03 5.36 -3.90
C GLY A 59 4.31 4.56 -3.67
N ILE A 60 4.28 3.62 -2.72
CA ILE A 60 5.40 2.70 -2.44
C ILE A 60 5.69 1.83 -3.67
N PHE A 61 4.66 1.19 -4.24
CA PHE A 61 4.80 0.30 -5.38
C PHE A 61 5.36 1.00 -6.62
N LEU A 62 4.85 2.18 -6.97
CA LEU A 62 5.32 2.93 -8.12
C LEU A 62 6.77 3.40 -7.96
N ARG A 63 7.17 3.80 -6.76
CA ARG A 63 8.56 4.17 -6.45
C ARG A 63 9.49 2.97 -6.56
N LEU A 64 9.07 1.80 -6.05
CA LEU A 64 9.82 0.56 -6.16
C LEU A 64 9.97 0.13 -7.63
N ARG A 65 8.89 0.14 -8.39
CA ARG A 65 8.89 -0.22 -9.82
C ARG A 65 9.83 0.69 -10.62
N LYS A 66 9.78 2.00 -10.37
CA LYS A 66 10.70 2.96 -11.00
C LYS A 66 12.16 2.62 -10.69
N MET A 67 12.49 2.39 -9.42
CA MET A 67 13.85 2.02 -9.00
C MET A 67 14.34 0.76 -9.71
N TYR A 68 13.52 -0.29 -9.77
CA TYR A 68 13.86 -1.52 -10.49
C TYR A 68 14.06 -1.30 -11.99
N SER A 69 13.26 -0.42 -12.62
CA SER A 69 13.42 -0.09 -14.04
C SER A 69 14.72 0.66 -14.35
N GLU A 70 15.19 1.48 -13.40
CA GLU A 70 16.37 2.34 -13.61
C GLU A 70 17.68 1.66 -13.19
N GLN A 71 17.65 0.88 -12.12
CA GLN A 71 18.86 0.35 -11.46
C GLN A 71 19.00 -1.18 -11.62
N GLY A 72 17.98 -1.84 -12.16
CA GLY A 72 17.86 -3.30 -12.12
C GLY A 72 17.45 -3.79 -10.73
N GLY A 73 16.89 -5.00 -10.67
CA GLY A 73 16.59 -5.67 -9.41
C GLY A 73 17.74 -6.56 -8.94
N ALA A 74 17.63 -7.08 -7.71
CA ALA A 74 18.51 -8.16 -7.25
C ALA A 74 18.44 -9.43 -8.14
N ASN A 75 17.35 -9.57 -8.90
CA ASN A 75 17.17 -10.56 -9.96
C ASN A 75 16.60 -9.84 -11.21
N PRO A 76 17.47 -9.27 -12.08
CA PRO A 76 17.05 -8.45 -13.22
C PRO A 76 16.31 -9.24 -14.30
N GLU A 77 16.65 -10.52 -14.51
CA GLU A 77 16.06 -11.33 -15.57
C GLU A 77 14.58 -11.64 -15.31
N THR A 78 14.22 -11.99 -14.08
CA THR A 78 12.83 -12.32 -13.73
C THR A 78 11.93 -11.07 -13.68
N GLY A 79 12.46 -9.91 -13.25
CA GLY A 79 11.67 -8.68 -13.15
C GLY A 79 11.28 -8.07 -14.51
N ALA A 80 12.17 -8.18 -15.50
CA ALA A 80 11.92 -7.69 -16.86
C ALA A 80 10.85 -8.53 -17.59
N GLU A 81 10.81 -9.83 -17.34
CA GLU A 81 9.85 -10.77 -17.93
C GLU A 81 8.41 -10.48 -17.46
N TYR A 82 8.19 -10.25 -16.16
CA TYR A 82 6.87 -9.93 -15.61
C TYR A 82 6.30 -8.58 -16.08
N ASP A 83 7.15 -7.55 -16.26
CA ASP A 83 6.69 -6.23 -16.76
C ASP A 83 6.31 -6.30 -18.25
N LEU A 84 7.06 -7.07 -19.05
CA LEU A 84 6.75 -7.34 -20.46
C LEU A 84 5.44 -8.12 -20.62
N GLU A 85 5.19 -9.15 -19.80
CA GLU A 85 3.91 -9.90 -19.84
C GLU A 85 2.71 -9.03 -19.46
N LEU A 86 2.81 -8.22 -18.40
CA LEU A 86 1.74 -7.32 -17.96
C LEU A 86 1.39 -6.30 -19.06
N HIS A 87 2.40 -5.70 -19.68
CA HIS A 87 2.19 -4.70 -20.72
C HIS A 87 1.62 -5.31 -22.01
N GLN A 88 2.02 -6.53 -22.37
CA GLN A 88 1.49 -7.25 -23.53
C GLN A 88 0.06 -7.76 -23.31
N THR A 89 -0.25 -8.25 -22.11
CA THR A 89 -1.59 -8.77 -21.76
C THR A 89 -2.64 -7.66 -21.76
N ILE A 90 -2.30 -6.46 -21.28
CA ILE A 90 -3.22 -5.30 -21.29
C ILE A 90 -3.48 -4.82 -22.73
N ARG A 91 -2.48 -4.87 -23.61
CA ARG A 91 -2.62 -4.42 -25.00
C ARG A 91 -3.33 -5.39 -25.94
N THR A 92 -3.41 -6.68 -25.58
CA THR A 92 -4.04 -7.72 -26.42
C THR A 92 -5.46 -8.08 -26.00
N ARG A 93 -5.98 -7.49 -24.92
CA ARG A 93 -7.36 -7.71 -24.43
C ARG A 93 -8.25 -6.46 -24.46
N LEU A 94 -7.86 -5.45 -25.23
CA LEU A 94 -8.72 -4.34 -25.69
C LEU A 94 -8.80 -4.40 -27.22
#